data_AF-A0A498QG80-F1
#
_entry.id   AF-A0A498QG80-F1
#
_cell.length_a   1.000
_cell.length_b   1.000
_cell.length_c   1.000
_cell.angle_alpha   90.00
_cell.angle_beta   90.00
_cell.angle_gamma   90.00
#
_symmetry.space_group_name_H-M   'P 1'
#
loop_
_entity.id
_entity.type
_entity.pdbx_description
1 polymer ?
#
loop_
_entity_poly.entity_id
_entity_poly.type
_entity_poly.pdbx_seq_one_letter_code
_entity_poly.pdbx_strand_id
1 'polypeptide(L)'
;MDGKQKRCGYQAARLFGAAEALRRRMGVMRLQVYLAGYQDSVASPRTALGSSGFHAIWAKGAALSVEEAITYAQRGRGERRRRASGWESLTPAELDVVRLVADGLANKDIATRLFVSLRTVQAHLTHVYPNSA
;
A
#
# COMPACT_ATOMS: atom_id res chain seq x y z
N MET A 1 -11.02 -17.02 11.30
CA MET A 1 -10.61 -16.13 10.19
C MET A 1 -11.36 -14.82 10.33
N ASP A 2 -10.64 -13.69 10.50
CA ASP A 2 -11.23 -12.35 10.60
C ASP A 2 -12.07 -12.01 9.35
N GLY A 3 -13.26 -11.43 9.54
CA GLY A 3 -14.16 -11.00 8.47
C GLY A 3 -13.54 -9.93 7.55
N LYS A 4 -12.53 -9.19 8.02
CA LYS A 4 -11.73 -8.29 7.18
C LYS A 4 -10.82 -9.07 6.22
N GLN A 5 -10.14 -10.12 6.71
CA GLN A 5 -9.24 -10.95 5.91
C GLN A 5 -9.99 -11.66 4.77
N LYS A 6 -11.19 -12.17 5.05
CA LYS A 6 -12.05 -12.76 4.00
C LYS A 6 -12.40 -11.73 2.92
N ARG A 7 -12.84 -10.53 3.30
CA ARG A 7 -13.19 -9.45 2.34
C ARG A 7 -12.00 -9.06 1.44
N CYS A 8 -10.81 -8.93 2.01
CA CYS A 8 -9.59 -8.69 1.21
C CYS A 8 -9.32 -9.82 0.21
N GLY A 9 -9.49 -11.08 0.63
CA GLY A 9 -9.34 -12.25 -0.24
C GLY A 9 -10.33 -12.23 -1.41
N TYR A 10 -11.60 -11.92 -1.16
CA TYR A 10 -12.64 -11.79 -2.20
C TYR A 10 -12.29 -10.70 -3.22
N GLN A 11 -11.88 -9.52 -2.75
CA GLN A 11 -11.51 -8.40 -3.62
C GLN A 11 -10.28 -8.74 -4.48
N ALA A 12 -9.25 -9.31 -3.86
CA ALA A 12 -8.02 -9.71 -4.55
C ALA A 12 -8.29 -10.76 -5.63
N ALA A 13 -9.02 -11.83 -5.31
CA ALA A 13 -9.34 -12.89 -6.28
C ALA A 13 -10.12 -12.33 -7.49
N ARG A 14 -11.04 -11.40 -7.27
CA ARG A 14 -11.82 -10.79 -8.35
C ARG A 14 -10.96 -9.89 -9.24
N LEU A 15 -10.07 -9.09 -8.65
CA LEU A 15 -9.13 -8.24 -9.41
C LEU A 15 -8.14 -9.06 -10.22
N PHE A 16 -7.58 -10.14 -9.65
CA PHE A 16 -6.68 -11.01 -10.39
C PHE A 16 -7.38 -11.75 -11.53
N GLY A 17 -8.62 -12.21 -11.32
CA GLY A 17 -9.43 -12.81 -12.39
C GLY A 17 -9.68 -11.84 -13.55
N ALA A 18 -10.01 -10.57 -13.25
CA ALA A 18 -10.18 -9.55 -14.27
C ALA A 18 -8.86 -9.25 -15.01
N ALA A 19 -7.77 -9.05 -14.27
CA ALA A 19 -6.47 -8.75 -14.85
C ALA A 19 -5.94 -9.88 -15.76
N GLU A 20 -6.14 -11.14 -15.38
CA GLU A 20 -5.75 -12.29 -16.20
C GLU A 20 -6.57 -12.37 -17.49
N ALA A 21 -7.90 -12.18 -17.42
CA ALA A 21 -8.76 -12.17 -18.60
C ALA A 21 -8.39 -11.05 -19.58
N LEU A 22 -8.11 -9.85 -19.07
CA LEU A 22 -7.66 -8.72 -19.87
C LEU A 22 -6.30 -8.99 -20.55
N ARG A 23 -5.34 -9.55 -19.82
CA ARG A 23 -4.04 -9.93 -20.41
C ARG A 23 -4.19 -10.93 -21.55
N ARG A 24 -5.04 -11.96 -21.37
CA ARG A 24 -5.32 -12.94 -22.42
C ARG A 24 -5.96 -12.30 -23.66
N ARG A 25 -6.95 -11.43 -23.48
CA ARG A 25 -7.61 -10.70 -24.58
C ARG A 25 -6.62 -9.81 -25.35
N MET A 26 -5.70 -9.16 -24.66
CA MET A 26 -4.68 -8.29 -25.26
C MET A 26 -3.46 -9.05 -25.81
N GLY A 27 -3.37 -10.37 -25.63
CA GLY A 27 -2.19 -11.16 -26.03
C GLY A 27 -0.92 -10.82 -25.23
N VAL A 28 -1.04 -10.23 -24.04
CA VAL A 28 0.12 -9.78 -23.24
C VAL A 28 0.60 -10.90 -22.33
N MET A 29 1.83 -11.35 -22.54
CA MET A 29 2.47 -12.34 -21.67
C MET A 29 3.04 -11.71 -20.41
N ARG A 30 3.02 -12.45 -19.30
CA ARG A 30 3.67 -12.03 -18.05
C ARG A 30 5.15 -12.41 -18.12
N LEU A 31 6.04 -11.42 -18.10
CA LEU A 31 7.49 -11.65 -18.08
C LEU A 31 7.88 -12.48 -16.83
N GLN A 32 8.89 -13.33 -16.97
CA GLN A 32 9.32 -14.28 -15.92
C GLN A 32 9.68 -13.57 -14.60
N VAL A 33 10.31 -12.40 -14.68
CA VAL A 33 10.67 -11.59 -13.49
C VAL A 33 9.45 -11.21 -12.63
N TYR A 34 8.25 -11.12 -13.22
CA TYR A 34 7.02 -10.80 -12.50
C TYR A 34 6.21 -12.04 -12.14
N LEU A 35 6.57 -13.23 -12.63
CA LEU A 35 5.78 -14.44 -12.47
C LEU A 35 5.77 -14.92 -11.02
N ALA A 36 6.92 -14.95 -10.35
CA ALA A 36 7.04 -15.40 -8.95
C ALA A 36 6.20 -14.51 -8.01
N GLY A 37 6.42 -13.19 -8.04
CA GLY A 37 5.65 -12.26 -7.22
C GLY A 37 4.14 -12.27 -7.52
N TYR A 38 3.75 -12.54 -8.78
CA TYR A 38 2.36 -12.76 -9.13
C TYR A 38 1.79 -14.05 -8.51
N GLN A 39 2.52 -15.17 -8.58
CA GLN A 39 2.11 -16.43 -7.99
C GLN A 39 1.92 -16.29 -6.47
N ASP A 40 2.84 -15.63 -5.78
CA ASP A 40 2.74 -15.33 -4.34
C ASP A 40 1.50 -14.50 -4.02
N SER A 41 1.26 -13.45 -4.81
CA SER A 41 0.10 -12.57 -4.65
C SER A 41 -1.23 -13.27 -4.89
N VAL A 42 -1.26 -14.29 -5.76
CA VAL A 42 -2.44 -15.12 -6.05
C VAL A 42 -2.62 -16.24 -5.02
N ALA A 43 -1.53 -16.75 -4.44
CA ALA A 43 -1.57 -17.80 -3.43
C ALA A 43 -2.32 -17.35 -2.17
N SER A 44 -2.09 -16.11 -1.72
CA SER A 44 -2.75 -15.55 -0.53
C SER A 44 -4.30 -15.60 -0.58
N PRO A 45 -4.99 -15.04 -1.60
CA PRO A 45 -6.44 -15.14 -1.70
C PRO A 45 -6.93 -16.57 -1.96
N ARG A 46 -6.14 -17.42 -2.62
CA ARG A 46 -6.49 -18.84 -2.81
C ARG A 46 -6.55 -19.60 -1.50
N THR A 47 -5.55 -19.42 -0.64
CA THR A 47 -5.52 -20.01 0.70
C THR A 47 -6.65 -19.45 1.58
N ALA A 48 -6.91 -18.14 1.53
CA ALA A 48 -7.92 -17.49 2.37
C ALA A 48 -9.37 -17.89 2.02
N LEU A 49 -9.66 -18.14 0.74
CA LEU A 49 -11.01 -18.44 0.25
C LEU A 49 -11.28 -19.95 0.10
N GLY A 50 -10.23 -20.78 0.08
CA GLY A 50 -10.32 -22.16 -0.38
C GLY A 50 -10.54 -22.25 -1.89
N SER A 51 -10.27 -23.41 -2.49
CA SER A 51 -10.26 -23.59 -3.95
C SER A 51 -11.59 -23.24 -4.62
N SER A 52 -12.72 -23.74 -4.12
CA SER A 52 -14.04 -23.51 -4.71
C SER A 52 -14.46 -22.04 -4.65
N GLY A 53 -14.29 -21.40 -3.48
CA GLY A 53 -14.57 -19.98 -3.29
C GLY A 53 -13.68 -19.09 -4.16
N PHE A 54 -12.39 -19.42 -4.23
CA PHE A 54 -11.44 -18.74 -5.10
C PHE A 54 -11.85 -18.82 -6.58
N HIS A 55 -12.16 -20.01 -7.10
CA HIS A 55 -12.54 -20.18 -8.49
C HIS A 55 -13.84 -19.44 -8.86
N ALA A 56 -14.85 -19.48 -7.99
CA ALA A 56 -16.11 -18.77 -8.23
C ALA A 56 -15.90 -17.25 -8.33
N ILE A 57 -15.05 -16.69 -7.47
CA ILE A 57 -14.78 -15.25 -7.45
C ILE A 57 -13.84 -14.82 -8.57
N TRP A 58 -12.87 -15.66 -8.89
CA TRP A 58 -12.01 -15.48 -10.06
C TRP A 58 -12.84 -15.39 -11.34
N ALA A 59 -13.80 -16.30 -11.53
CA ALA A 59 -14.70 -16.29 -12.69
C ALA A 59 -15.53 -15.00 -12.77
N LYS A 60 -16.05 -14.50 -11.64
CA LYS A 60 -16.75 -13.20 -11.58
C LYS A 60 -15.85 -12.02 -11.94
N GLY A 61 -14.55 -12.12 -11.71
CA GLY A 61 -13.57 -11.12 -12.14
C GLY A 61 -13.30 -11.21 -13.63
N ALA A 62 -13.06 -12.42 -14.14
CA ALA A 62 -12.77 -12.69 -15.54
C ALA A 62 -13.92 -12.30 -16.49
N ALA A 63 -15.16 -12.30 -15.98
CA ALA A 63 -16.34 -11.88 -16.72
C ALA A 63 -16.49 -10.36 -16.89
N LEU A 64 -15.71 -9.53 -16.18
CA LEU A 64 -15.82 -8.07 -16.28
C LEU A 64 -15.32 -7.54 -17.64
N SER A 65 -15.97 -6.47 -18.09
CA SER A 65 -15.39 -5.53 -19.06
C SER A 65 -14.21 -4.75 -18.46
N VAL A 66 -13.45 -4.05 -19.30
CA VAL A 66 -12.34 -3.20 -18.84
C VAL A 66 -12.86 -2.09 -17.91
N GLU A 67 -13.95 -1.43 -18.32
CA GLU A 67 -14.58 -0.32 -17.62
C GLU A 67 -15.13 -0.75 -16.25
N GLU A 68 -15.78 -1.92 -16.19
CA GLU A 68 -16.27 -2.48 -14.93
C GLU A 68 -15.11 -2.89 -14.01
N ALA A 69 -14.02 -3.43 -14.56
CA ALA A 69 -12.83 -3.79 -13.78
C ALA A 69 -12.16 -2.55 -13.18
N ILE A 70 -12.07 -1.45 -13.93
CA ILE A 70 -11.56 -0.16 -13.46
C ILE A 70 -12.45 0.38 -12.34
N THR A 71 -13.77 0.42 -12.58
CA THR A 71 -14.76 0.88 -11.60
C THR A 71 -14.69 0.06 -10.32
N TYR A 72 -14.57 -1.27 -10.43
CA TYR A 72 -14.42 -2.16 -9.29
C TYR A 72 -13.13 -1.88 -8.50
N ALA A 73 -12.00 -1.68 -9.20
CA ALA A 73 -10.72 -1.38 -8.56
C ALA A 73 -10.75 -0.04 -7.81
N GLN A 74 -11.42 0.98 -8.35
CA GLN A 74 -11.56 2.28 -7.71
C GLN A 74 -12.38 2.21 -6.41
N ARG A 75 -13.43 1.38 -6.36
CA ARG A 75 -14.23 1.16 -5.13
C ARG A 75 -13.44 0.50 -4.01
N GLY A 76 -12.49 -0.39 -4.35
CA GLY A 76 -11.63 -1.06 -3.38
C GLY A 76 -10.49 -0.19 -2.86
N ARG A 77 -10.10 0.84 -3.63
CA ARG A 77 -9.18 1.90 -3.20
C ARG A 77 -9.93 2.96 -2.40
N GLY A 78 -10.54 2.57 -1.28
CA GLY A 78 -10.70 3.54 -0.19
C GLY A 78 -9.32 4.16 0.07
N GLU A 79 -9.26 5.47 0.28
CA GLU A 79 -8.03 6.24 0.51
C GLU A 79 -7.01 5.36 1.24
N ARG A 80 -5.83 5.16 0.64
CA ARG A 80 -4.73 4.48 1.31
C ARG A 80 -4.51 5.27 2.59
N ARG A 81 -4.98 4.74 3.72
CA ARG A 81 -5.04 5.43 5.03
C ARG A 81 -3.63 5.57 5.59
N ARG A 82 -2.73 6.24 4.85
CA ARG A 82 -1.63 6.96 5.47
C ARG A 82 -2.35 7.99 6.33
N ARG A 83 -2.13 7.93 7.64
CA ARG A 83 -2.81 8.85 8.53
C ARG A 83 -2.43 10.26 8.05
N ALA A 84 -3.43 11.07 7.75
CA ALA A 84 -3.21 12.39 7.16
C ALA A 84 -2.64 13.39 8.19
N SER A 85 -2.71 13.04 9.47
CA SER A 85 -2.29 13.88 10.59
C SER A 85 -1.82 13.04 11.78
N GLY A 86 -1.16 13.71 12.72
CA GLY A 86 -0.63 13.13 13.97
C GLY A 86 0.69 12.39 13.79
N TRP A 87 1.19 11.78 14.85
CA TRP A 87 2.51 11.13 14.88
C TRP A 87 2.71 10.04 13.80
N GLU A 88 1.63 9.43 13.34
CA GLU A 88 1.67 8.35 12.34
C GLU A 88 1.64 8.84 10.89
N SER A 89 1.55 10.16 10.69
CA SER A 89 1.77 10.78 9.37
C SER A 89 3.24 11.07 9.10
N LEU A 90 4.09 11.06 10.14
CA LEU A 90 5.52 11.38 10.03
C LEU A 90 6.27 10.33 9.22
N THR A 91 7.23 10.81 8.43
CA THR A 91 8.25 9.95 7.82
C THR A 91 9.21 9.42 8.89
N PRO A 92 9.94 8.32 8.60
CA PRO A 92 10.95 7.82 9.53
C PRO A 92 11.98 8.88 9.95
N ALA A 93 12.43 9.71 9.00
CA ALA A 93 13.39 10.78 9.28
C ALA A 93 12.81 11.88 10.19
N GLU A 94 11.56 12.28 9.98
CA GLU A 94 10.88 13.25 10.85
C GLU A 94 10.67 12.69 12.26
N LEU A 95 10.35 11.40 12.37
CA LEU A 95 10.18 10.72 13.65
C LEU A 95 11.50 10.64 14.44
N ASP A 96 12.62 10.38 13.77
CA ASP A 96 13.94 10.37 14.40
C ASP A 96 14.33 11.77 14.91
N VAL A 97 14.05 12.82 14.13
CA VAL A 97 14.25 14.21 14.56
C VAL A 97 13.39 14.55 15.78
N VAL A 98 12.09 14.22 15.76
CA VAL A 98 11.16 14.47 16.87
C VAL A 98 11.59 13.76 18.15
N ARG A 99 12.06 12.51 18.07
CA ARG A 99 12.54 11.76 19.22
C ARG A 99 13.72 12.45 19.89
N LEU A 100 14.68 12.90 19.10
CA LEU A 100 15.86 13.59 19.64
C LEU A 100 15.51 14.97 20.23
N VAL A 101 14.52 15.67 19.67
CA VAL A 101 13.98 16.89 20.28
C VAL A 101 13.29 16.58 21.62
N ALA A 102 12.52 15.49 21.69
CA ALA A 102 11.88 15.06 22.93
C ALA A 102 12.90 14.66 24.02
N ASP A 103 14.06 14.14 23.60
CA ASP A 103 15.21 13.88 24.46
C ASP A 103 16.00 15.15 24.86
N GLY A 104 15.56 16.33 24.39
CA GLY A 104 16.12 17.63 24.76
C GLY A 104 17.37 18.07 23.97
N LEU A 105 17.70 17.40 22.85
CA LEU A 105 18.87 17.77 22.05
C LEU A 105 18.63 19.07 21.28
N ALA A 106 19.67 19.90 21.19
CA ALA A 106 19.65 21.07 20.33
C ALA A 106 19.75 20.66 18.85
N ASN A 107 19.17 21.45 17.95
CA ASN A 107 19.14 21.15 16.50
C ASN A 107 20.53 20.88 15.89
N LYS A 108 21.59 21.51 16.41
CA LYS A 108 22.98 21.28 15.96
C LYS A 108 23.50 19.89 16.34
N ASP A 109 23.13 19.40 17.52
CA ASP A 109 23.51 18.08 18.01
C ASP A 109 22.72 16.99 17.28
N ILE A 110 21.44 17.26 16.98
CA ILE A 110 20.60 16.42 16.13
C ILE A 110 21.21 16.28 14.73
N ALA A 111 21.63 17.41 14.12
CA ALA A 111 22.25 17.43 12.80
C ALA A 111 23.52 16.57 12.77
N THR A 112 24.35 16.70 13.81
CA THR A 112 25.57 15.91 13.98
C THR A 112 25.25 14.42 14.12
N ARG A 113 24.29 14.06 14.98
CA ARG A 113 23.93 12.68 15.28
C ARG A 113 23.29 11.94 14.09
N LEU A 114 22.49 12.65 13.31
CA LEU A 114 21.82 12.10 12.12
C LEU A 114 22.66 12.23 10.84
N PHE A 115 23.87 12.81 10.92
CA PHE A 115 24.74 13.09 9.77
C PHE A 115 24.03 13.88 8.66
N VAL A 116 23.27 14.90 9.05
CA VAL A 116 22.56 15.81 8.12
C VAL A 116 22.92 17.26 8.41
N SER A 117 22.56 18.16 7.50
CA SER A 117 22.74 19.59 7.73
C SER A 117 21.77 20.13 8.78
N LEU A 118 22.14 21.19 9.51
CA LEU A 118 21.23 21.91 10.40
C LEU A 118 19.96 22.38 9.67
N ARG A 119 20.10 22.79 8.40
CA ARG A 119 18.98 23.20 7.54
C ARG A 119 18.01 22.05 7.29
N THR A 120 18.51 20.82 7.15
CA THR A 120 17.68 19.61 6.98
C THR A 120 16.85 19.34 8.24
N VAL A 121 17.47 19.45 9.42
CA VAL A 121 16.74 19.32 10.70
C VAL A 121 15.64 20.37 10.82
N GLN A 122 15.95 21.64 10.50
CA GLN A 122 14.95 22.72 10.50
C GLN A 122 13.80 22.45 9.53
N ALA A 123 14.10 21.97 8.31
CA ALA A 123 13.08 21.63 7.33
C ALA A 123 12.14 20.50 7.82
N HIS A 124 12.70 19.44 8.43
CA HIS A 124 11.88 18.40 9.06
C HIS A 124 11.00 18.93 10.18
N LEU A 125 11.53 19.83 11.03
CA LEU A 125 10.75 20.45 12.10
C LEU A 125 9.64 21.36 11.56
N THR A 126 9.87 22.12 10.48
CA THR A 126 8.83 22.91 9.83
C THR A 126 7.70 22.04 9.26
N HIS A 127 8.02 20.86 8.75
CA HIS A 127 7.00 19.91 8.29
C HIS A 127 6.23 19.25 9.45
N VAL A 128 6.89 19.00 10.59
CA VAL A 128 6.27 18.42 11.79
C VAL A 128 5.38 19.43 12.53
N TYR A 129 5.84 20.69 12.62
CA TYR A 129 5.12 21.81 13.20
C TYR A 129 4.68 22.77 12.09
N PRO A 130 3.72 22.40 11.23
CA PRO A 130 3.16 23.35 10.29
C PRO A 130 2.60 24.51 11.11
N ASN A 131 3.05 25.72 10.77
CA ASN A 131 2.79 26.95 11.50
C ASN A 131 1.29 27.03 11.84
N SER A 132 0.94 26.71 13.09
CA SER A 132 -0.43 26.76 13.58
C SER A 132 -0.74 28.22 13.86
N ALA A 133 -1.17 28.92 12.82
CA ALA A 133 -1.90 30.19 12.90
C ALA A 133 -3.39 29.90 13.07
#